data_AF-A0A1F9QFI1-F1
#
_entry.id   AF-A0A1F9QFI1-F1
#
_cell.length_a   1.000
_cell.length_b   1.000
_cell.length_c   1.000
_cell.angle_alpha   90.00
_cell.angle_beta   90.00
_cell.angle_gamma   90.00
#
_symmetry.space_group_name_H-M   'P 1'
#
loop_
_entity.id
_entity.type
_entity.pdbx_description
1 polymer ?
#
loop_
_entity_poly.entity_id
_entity_poly.type
_entity_poly.pdbx_seq_one_letter_code
_entity_poly.pdbx_strand_id
1 'polypeptide(L)'
;MLLRPLNDLPLLEKAAALADEAGLELYAVGGCARDWALGRASEDIDFLVGGDAAPLVAGLELAYGGNHRKFTPFLTVRFFSAGGRRLDFARFRKEIYARPGALPTVSEAASAAEDLGRRDFACNAMAVRLNGPEPFTLLDPYGGLADIKAGAVRVLHGKSFEDDPTRLYRAARFTGRFGWRLEAGTRELALAAVKGGLPGLLSRERLRNELVKLLSEENPLPALELLRDLGALAFIHPAFAFGPSVAAQAGARARIAAAAALMGAAGEEFLAGLKFSRKETEELRALSVSLRGA
;
A
#
# COMPACT_ATOMS: atom_id res chain seq x y z
N MET A 1 -15.88 19.37 1.86
CA MET A 1 -16.82 18.25 1.65
C MET A 1 -16.77 17.36 2.87
N LEU A 2 -17.92 16.89 3.37
CA LEU A 2 -17.95 15.91 4.46
C LEU A 2 -17.86 14.49 3.88
N LEU A 3 -16.98 13.67 4.45
CA LEU A 3 -16.84 12.27 4.14
C LEU A 3 -16.97 11.45 5.42
N ARG A 4 -18.16 10.90 5.66
CA ARG A 4 -18.43 10.14 6.89
C ARG A 4 -17.81 8.74 6.83
N PRO A 5 -17.19 8.27 7.92
CA PRO A 5 -16.78 6.88 8.04
C PRO A 5 -17.94 5.91 7.86
N LEU A 6 -17.68 4.77 7.22
CA LEU A 6 -18.69 3.73 6.99
C LEU A 6 -18.60 2.58 8.00
N ASN A 7 -17.61 2.60 8.89
CA ASN A 7 -17.37 1.59 9.92
C ASN A 7 -16.62 2.19 11.13
N ASP A 8 -16.67 1.49 12.26
CA ASP A 8 -15.96 1.81 13.50
C ASP A 8 -16.29 3.18 14.15
N LEU A 9 -17.46 3.77 13.84
CA LEU A 9 -17.81 5.12 14.28
C LEU A 9 -17.62 5.36 15.80
N PRO A 10 -18.08 4.50 16.72
CA PRO A 10 -17.89 4.74 18.16
C PRO A 10 -16.41 4.82 18.56
N LEU A 11 -15.56 3.99 17.95
CA LEU A 11 -14.13 3.97 18.20
C LEU A 11 -13.45 5.22 17.61
N LEU A 12 -13.87 5.65 16.42
CA LEU A 12 -13.38 6.88 15.79
C LEU A 12 -13.76 8.12 16.59
N GLU A 13 -15.00 8.19 17.08
CA GLU A 13 -15.49 9.26 17.94
C GLU A 13 -14.74 9.30 19.27
N LYS A 14 -14.46 8.15 19.89
CA LYS A 14 -13.65 8.10 21.11
C LYS A 14 -12.22 8.57 20.86
N ALA A 15 -11.59 8.13 19.77
CA ALA A 15 -10.26 8.60 19.39
C ALA A 15 -10.23 10.11 19.12
N ALA A 16 -11.27 10.64 18.45
CA ALA A 16 -11.43 12.07 18.19
C ALA A 16 -11.57 12.88 19.49
N ALA A 17 -12.39 12.43 20.43
CA ALA A 17 -12.55 13.08 21.73
C ALA A 17 -11.23 13.11 22.53
N LEU A 18 -10.49 11.99 22.55
CA LEU A 18 -9.17 11.93 23.20
C LEU A 18 -8.15 12.86 22.51
N ALA A 19 -8.27 13.05 21.19
CA ALA A 19 -7.43 13.99 20.47
C ALA A 19 -7.76 15.44 20.85
N ASP A 20 -9.05 15.79 20.96
CA ASP A 20 -9.49 17.12 21.41
C ASP A 20 -9.02 17.41 22.86
N GLU A 21 -9.14 16.44 23.78
CA GLU A 21 -8.63 16.54 25.15
C GLU A 21 -7.11 16.79 25.20
N ALA A 22 -6.38 16.18 24.28
CA ALA A 22 -4.93 16.33 24.17
C ALA A 22 -4.48 17.56 23.35
N GLY A 23 -5.42 18.33 22.77
CA GLY A 23 -5.11 19.44 21.87
C GLY A 23 -4.43 19.02 20.56
N LEU A 24 -4.70 17.80 20.08
CA LEU A 24 -4.08 17.20 18.92
C LEU A 24 -5.05 17.15 17.73
N GLU A 25 -4.51 17.31 16.52
CA GLU A 25 -5.27 17.01 15.31
C GLU A 25 -5.23 15.51 15.01
N LEU A 26 -6.37 14.93 14.64
CA LEU A 26 -6.52 13.53 14.26
C LEU A 26 -7.18 13.40 12.89
N TYR A 27 -6.52 12.68 12.00
CA TYR A 27 -7.01 12.41 10.65
C TYR A 27 -7.00 10.91 10.36
N ALA A 28 -8.07 10.38 9.78
CA ALA A 28 -8.04 9.08 9.12
C ALA A 28 -7.49 9.26 7.70
N VAL A 29 -6.51 8.45 7.27
CA VAL A 29 -5.73 8.71 6.05
C VAL A 29 -5.55 7.53 5.13
N GLY A 30 -5.28 7.80 3.85
CA GLY A 30 -4.86 6.77 2.92
C GLY A 30 -5.98 5.84 2.51
N GLY A 31 -5.79 4.54 2.76
CA GLY A 31 -6.73 3.50 2.34
C GLY A 31 -8.14 3.74 2.87
N CYS A 32 -8.28 4.14 4.14
CA CYS A 32 -9.60 4.36 4.73
C CYS A 32 -10.34 5.54 4.09
N ALA A 33 -9.66 6.68 3.86
CA ALA A 33 -10.26 7.82 3.18
C ALA A 33 -10.69 7.47 1.74
N ARG A 34 -9.86 6.71 1.02
CA ARG A 34 -10.19 6.19 -0.33
C ARG A 34 -11.39 5.27 -0.30
N ASP A 35 -11.41 4.30 0.62
CA ASP A 35 -12.44 3.26 0.67
C ASP A 35 -13.79 3.86 1.09
N TRP A 36 -13.82 4.80 2.04
CA TRP A 36 -15.02 5.56 2.36
C TRP A 36 -15.51 6.41 1.19
N ALA A 37 -14.61 7.07 0.45
CA ALA A 37 -14.96 7.81 -0.77
C ALA A 37 -15.52 6.89 -1.88
N LEU A 38 -15.15 5.61 -1.87
CA LEU A 38 -15.68 4.56 -2.74
C LEU A 38 -16.99 3.94 -2.24
N GLY A 39 -17.51 4.37 -1.08
CA GLY A 39 -18.71 3.78 -0.48
C GLY A 39 -18.47 2.41 0.17
N ARG A 40 -17.23 2.10 0.57
CA ARG A 40 -16.82 0.81 1.15
C ARG A 40 -16.28 0.97 2.57
N ALA A 41 -16.52 -0.03 3.41
CA ALA A 41 -15.87 -0.10 4.72
C ALA A 41 -14.35 -0.34 4.55
N SER A 42 -13.56 0.21 5.48
CA SER A 42 -12.11 0.03 5.49
C SER A 42 -11.70 -1.07 6.46
N GLU A 43 -10.92 -2.04 6.00
CA GLU A 43 -10.40 -3.13 6.84
C GLU A 43 -9.37 -2.63 7.86
N ASP A 44 -8.56 -1.64 7.51
CA ASP A 44 -7.57 -1.04 8.38
C ASP A 44 -7.82 0.46 8.49
N ILE A 45 -7.62 1.02 9.68
CA ILE A 45 -7.72 2.47 9.88
C ILE A 45 -6.36 2.99 10.32
N ASP A 46 -5.75 3.73 9.40
CA ASP A 46 -4.52 4.47 9.63
C ASP A 46 -4.86 5.91 10.02
N PHE A 47 -4.22 6.40 11.06
CA PHE A 47 -4.35 7.77 11.54
C PHE A 47 -3.06 8.56 11.36
N LEU A 48 -3.22 9.84 10.98
CA LEU A 48 -2.21 10.85 11.20
C LEU A 48 -2.58 11.69 12.43
N VAL A 49 -1.60 11.91 13.29
CA VAL A 49 -1.72 12.71 14.51
C VAL A 49 -0.75 13.88 14.46
N GLY A 50 -1.23 15.08 14.80
CA GLY A 50 -0.42 16.30 14.86
C GLY A 50 0.56 16.39 16.04
N GLY A 51 0.95 15.27 16.65
CA GLY A 51 1.78 15.21 17.85
C GLY A 51 1.98 13.78 18.35
N ASP A 52 2.37 13.60 19.60
CA ASP A 52 2.53 12.27 20.19
C ASP A 52 1.15 11.59 20.37
N ALA A 53 1.00 10.40 19.81
CA ALA A 53 -0.24 9.61 19.92
C ALA A 53 -0.40 8.90 21.27
N ALA A 54 0.61 8.94 22.15
CA ALA A 54 0.58 8.23 23.44
C ALA A 54 -0.67 8.51 24.29
N PRO A 55 -1.19 9.76 24.43
CA PRO A 55 -2.40 10.03 25.19
C PRO A 55 -3.64 9.36 24.58
N LEU A 56 -3.77 9.38 23.25
CA LEU A 56 -4.88 8.75 22.53
C LEU A 56 -4.85 7.24 22.72
N VAL A 57 -3.68 6.63 22.57
CA VAL A 57 -3.51 5.17 22.67
C VAL A 57 -3.80 4.71 24.10
N ALA A 58 -3.31 5.41 25.12
CA ALA A 58 -3.60 5.09 26.52
C ALA A 58 -5.10 5.21 26.83
N GLY A 59 -5.77 6.26 26.34
CA GLY A 59 -7.21 6.44 26.51
C GLY A 59 -8.04 5.36 25.79
N LEU A 60 -7.58 4.91 24.62
CA LEU A 60 -8.22 3.80 23.89
C LEU A 60 -8.01 2.45 24.58
N GLU A 61 -6.82 2.19 25.14
CA GLU A 61 -6.58 1.00 25.97
C GLU A 61 -7.48 0.97 27.20
N LEU A 62 -7.68 2.11 27.86
CA LEU A 62 -8.59 2.20 29.00
C LEU A 62 -10.05 1.95 28.60
N ALA A 63 -10.48 2.49 27.45
CA ALA A 63 -11.87 2.43 27.02
C ALA A 63 -12.26 1.09 26.35
N TYR A 64 -11.33 0.47 25.61
CA TYR A 64 -11.60 -0.72 24.77
C TYR A 64 -10.72 -1.93 25.14
N GLY A 65 -9.90 -1.82 26.18
CA GLY A 65 -8.91 -2.84 26.53
C GLY A 65 -7.88 -3.06 25.43
N GLY A 66 -7.13 -4.16 25.53
CA GLY A 66 -6.13 -4.54 24.54
C GLY A 66 -4.73 -4.04 24.87
N ASN A 67 -3.90 -3.82 23.84
CA ASN A 67 -2.52 -3.40 23.99
C ASN A 67 -1.99 -2.60 22.79
N HIS A 68 -0.86 -1.92 22.98
CA HIS A 68 -0.16 -1.22 21.92
C HIS A 68 1.30 -1.66 21.75
N ARG A 69 1.84 -1.39 20.57
CA ARG A 69 3.26 -1.57 20.22
C ARG A 69 3.80 -0.31 19.56
N LYS A 70 4.96 0.16 20.02
CA LYS A 70 5.65 1.31 19.43
C LYS A 70 6.67 0.85 18.40
N PHE A 71 6.69 1.50 17.25
CA PHE A 71 7.64 1.29 16.18
C PHE A 71 8.46 2.57 15.98
N THR A 72 9.47 2.74 16.83
CA THR A 72 10.29 3.96 16.93
C THR A 72 10.90 4.43 15.60
N PRO A 73 11.42 3.55 14.71
CA PRO A 73 11.99 3.99 13.42
C PRO A 73 11.00 4.70 12.50
N PHE A 74 9.70 4.49 12.70
CA PHE A 74 8.64 5.00 11.83
C PHE A 74 7.72 6.01 12.52
N LEU A 75 8.02 6.37 13.78
CA LEU A 75 7.17 7.23 14.62
C LEU A 75 5.70 6.77 14.62
N THR A 76 5.50 5.45 14.65
CA THR A 76 4.19 4.82 14.58
C THR A 76 3.88 4.07 15.87
N VAL A 77 2.65 4.19 16.36
CA VAL A 77 2.11 3.40 17.45
C VAL A 77 0.96 2.57 16.91
N ARG A 78 1.03 1.26 17.08
CA ARG A 78 -0.06 0.35 16.71
C ARG A 78 -0.83 -0.04 17.94
N PHE A 79 -2.14 0.18 17.93
CA PHE A 79 -3.07 -0.27 18.96
C PHE A 79 -3.88 -1.47 18.46
N PHE A 80 -4.08 -2.45 19.32
CA PHE A 80 -5.00 -3.57 19.13
C PHE A 80 -6.03 -3.53 20.25
N SER A 81 -7.30 -3.39 19.89
CA SER A 81 -8.39 -3.47 20.88
C SER A 81 -8.58 -4.90 21.38
N ALA A 82 -9.24 -5.07 22.53
CA ALA A 82 -9.60 -6.40 23.02
C ALA A 82 -10.50 -7.19 22.03
N GLY A 83 -11.26 -6.47 21.18
CA GLY A 83 -12.06 -7.04 20.09
C GLY A 83 -11.27 -7.37 18.82
N GLY A 84 -9.94 -7.25 18.83
CA GLY A 84 -9.08 -7.58 17.69
C GLY A 84 -9.01 -6.51 16.60
N ARG A 85 -9.56 -5.31 16.83
CA ARG A 85 -9.48 -4.20 15.87
C ARG A 85 -8.10 -3.57 15.91
N ARG A 86 -7.49 -3.36 14.75
CA ARG A 86 -6.16 -2.76 14.60
C ARG A 86 -6.27 -1.30 14.18
N LEU A 87 -5.56 -0.42 14.89
CA LEU A 87 -5.40 0.99 14.56
C LEU A 87 -3.92 1.34 14.51
N ASP A 88 -3.51 2.08 13.50
CA ASP A 88 -2.13 2.53 13.32
C ASP A 88 -2.08 4.07 13.42
N PHE A 89 -1.34 4.61 14.39
CA PHE A 89 -1.18 6.05 14.60
C PHE A 89 0.21 6.48 14.18
N ALA A 90 0.31 7.39 13.22
CA ALA A 90 1.58 7.96 12.77
C ALA A 90 1.60 9.48 12.96
N ARG A 91 2.77 10.02 13.31
CA ARG A 91 2.99 11.48 13.33
C ARG A 91 3.14 12.01 11.91
N PHE A 92 2.82 13.28 11.69
CA PHE A 92 3.11 13.94 10.41
C PHE A 92 4.59 13.87 10.10
N ARG A 93 4.93 13.43 8.89
CA ARG A 93 6.33 13.29 8.51
C ARG A 93 6.60 13.61 7.05
N LYS A 94 7.82 14.09 6.78
CA LYS A 94 8.38 14.25 5.43
C LYS A 94 9.34 13.12 5.15
N GLU A 95 9.47 12.79 3.87
CA GLU A 95 10.42 11.78 3.39
C GLU A 95 11.39 12.44 2.41
N ILE A 96 12.69 12.23 2.63
CA ILE A 96 13.76 12.70 1.75
C ILE A 96 14.50 11.49 1.19
N TYR A 97 14.60 11.43 -0.14
CA TYR A 97 15.22 10.32 -0.85
C TYR A 97 16.63 10.73 -1.31
N ALA A 98 17.67 10.09 -0.78
CA ALA A 98 19.06 10.43 -1.10
C ALA A 98 19.46 10.04 -2.54
N ARG A 99 18.83 8.99 -3.07
CA ARG A 99 18.99 8.51 -4.45
C ARG A 99 17.77 7.67 -4.85
N PRO A 100 17.52 7.48 -6.16
CA PRO A 100 16.40 6.67 -6.62
C PRO A 100 16.36 5.26 -6.02
N GLY A 101 15.18 4.84 -5.54
CA GLY A 101 14.95 3.52 -4.95
C GLY A 101 15.55 3.27 -3.56
N ALA A 102 16.24 4.24 -2.96
CA ALA A 102 16.71 4.14 -1.57
C ALA A 102 15.53 4.22 -0.58
N LEU A 103 15.75 3.73 0.64
CA LEU A 103 14.83 4.02 1.74
C LEU A 103 14.94 5.51 2.12
N PRO A 104 13.81 6.19 2.40
CA PRO A 104 13.84 7.60 2.75
C PRO A 104 14.37 7.84 4.17
N THR A 105 14.95 9.01 4.39
CA THR A 105 15.09 9.57 5.74
C THR A 105 13.82 10.32 6.12
N VAL A 106 13.43 10.23 7.39
CA VAL A 106 12.16 10.74 7.91
C VAL A 106 12.40 11.91 8.87
N SER A 107 11.65 13.00 8.70
CA SER A 107 11.62 14.14 9.63
C SER A 107 10.18 14.58 9.89
N GLU A 108 9.93 15.40 10.91
CA GLU A 108 8.58 15.89 11.20
C GLU A 108 8.06 16.84 10.11
N ALA A 109 6.79 16.68 9.72
CA ALA A 109 6.12 17.59 8.78
C ALA A 109 5.31 18.66 9.51
N ALA A 110 5.15 19.82 8.87
CA ALA A 110 4.47 20.96 9.47
C ALA A 110 2.94 20.83 9.41
N SER A 111 2.41 19.97 8.52
CA SER A 111 0.96 19.79 8.34
C SER A 111 0.61 18.41 7.80
N ALA A 112 -0.65 18.00 7.98
CA ALA A 112 -1.20 16.81 7.34
C ALA A 112 -1.12 16.87 5.81
N ALA A 113 -1.36 18.05 5.21
CA ALA A 113 -1.28 18.23 3.75
C ALA A 113 0.13 17.91 3.21
N GLU A 114 1.17 18.28 3.95
CA GLU A 114 2.55 17.97 3.60
C GLU A 114 2.87 16.48 3.74
N ASP A 115 2.36 15.80 4.78
CA ASP A 115 2.48 14.34 4.90
C ASP A 115 1.78 13.60 3.74
N LEU A 116 0.65 14.11 3.26
CA LEU A 116 -0.04 13.52 2.12
C LEU A 116 0.82 13.58 0.84
N GLY A 117 1.70 14.58 0.71
CA GLY A 117 2.54 14.80 -0.48
C GLY A 117 3.63 13.76 -0.72
N ARG A 118 4.05 13.02 0.31
CA ARG A 118 5.03 11.92 0.16
C ARG A 118 4.42 10.59 -0.30
N ARG A 119 3.08 10.52 -0.40
CA ARG A 119 2.37 9.27 -0.72
C ARG A 119 2.49 8.90 -2.19
N ASP A 120 2.01 7.70 -2.52
CA ASP A 120 2.20 7.11 -3.83
C ASP A 120 1.25 7.68 -4.89
N PHE A 121 -0.05 7.71 -4.59
CA PHE A 121 -1.11 8.10 -5.52
C PHE A 121 -2.07 9.09 -4.89
N ALA A 122 -2.64 9.96 -5.72
CA ALA A 122 -3.61 10.98 -5.30
C ALA A 122 -4.82 10.37 -4.57
N CYS A 123 -5.34 9.23 -5.06
CA CYS A 123 -6.44 8.51 -4.40
C CYS A 123 -6.09 8.02 -2.98
N ASN A 124 -4.81 7.87 -2.64
CA ASN A 124 -4.33 7.53 -1.30
C ASN A 124 -3.75 8.75 -0.54
N ALA A 125 -3.72 9.92 -1.16
CA ALA A 125 -3.21 11.17 -0.61
C ALA A 125 -4.37 12.06 -0.12
N MET A 126 -5.35 11.42 0.52
CA MET A 126 -6.50 12.07 1.13
C MET A 126 -6.54 11.75 2.63
N ALA A 127 -7.15 12.66 3.38
CA ALA A 127 -7.35 12.54 4.81
C ALA A 127 -8.75 13.03 5.20
N VAL A 128 -9.35 12.41 6.22
CA VAL A 128 -10.60 12.85 6.82
C VAL A 128 -10.30 13.31 8.24
N ARG A 129 -10.48 14.60 8.52
CA ARG A 129 -10.32 15.14 9.87
C ARG A 129 -11.40 14.56 10.76
N LEU A 130 -11.05 13.98 11.91
CA LEU A 130 -12.00 13.30 12.80
C LEU A 130 -12.47 14.16 13.97
N ASN A 131 -11.70 15.19 14.34
CA ASN A 131 -11.93 16.03 15.50
C ASN A 131 -11.90 17.53 15.17
N GLY A 132 -12.26 18.37 16.15
CA GLY A 132 -12.40 19.83 15.98
C GLY A 132 -13.79 20.28 15.49
N PRO A 133 -13.94 21.55 15.07
CA PRO A 133 -15.24 22.18 14.85
C PRO A 133 -16.03 21.60 13.67
N GLU A 134 -15.33 21.06 12.66
CA GLU A 134 -15.94 20.45 11.47
C GLU A 134 -15.42 19.01 11.28
N PRO A 135 -15.88 18.05 12.11
CA PRO A 135 -15.47 16.66 11.97
C PRO A 135 -15.96 16.07 10.66
N PHE A 136 -15.24 15.06 10.18
CA PHE A 136 -15.43 14.39 8.90
C PHE A 136 -15.16 15.25 7.67
N THR A 137 -14.43 16.36 7.83
CA THR A 137 -14.00 17.18 6.70
C THR A 137 -12.89 16.48 5.91
N LEU A 138 -13.13 16.32 4.61
CA LEU A 138 -12.14 15.77 3.67
C LEU A 138 -11.07 16.82 3.35
N LEU A 139 -9.82 16.46 3.62
CA LEU A 139 -8.60 17.11 3.16
C LEU A 139 -8.07 16.33 1.95
N ASP A 140 -8.20 16.94 0.77
CA ASP A 140 -7.76 16.37 -0.52
C ASP A 140 -6.94 17.40 -1.33
N PRO A 141 -5.69 17.70 -0.92
CA PRO A 141 -4.86 18.70 -1.58
C PRO A 141 -4.37 18.27 -2.97
N TYR A 142 -4.46 16.97 -3.29
CA TYR A 142 -3.93 16.41 -4.54
C TYR A 142 -5.01 15.97 -5.53
N GLY A 143 -6.30 16.16 -5.23
CA GLY A 143 -7.40 15.84 -6.13
C GLY A 143 -7.70 14.34 -6.27
N GLY A 144 -7.42 13.56 -5.23
CA GLY A 144 -7.69 12.12 -5.18
C GLY A 144 -9.17 11.77 -5.37
N LEU A 145 -10.09 12.61 -4.90
CA LEU A 145 -11.53 12.37 -5.07
C LEU A 145 -11.94 12.48 -6.54
N ALA A 146 -11.33 13.39 -7.30
CA ALA A 146 -11.58 13.52 -8.73
C ALA A 146 -11.07 12.28 -9.49
N ASP A 147 -9.89 11.77 -9.12
CA ASP A 147 -9.34 10.55 -9.71
C ASP A 147 -10.17 9.31 -9.39
N ILE A 148 -10.69 9.20 -8.16
CA ILE A 148 -11.62 8.12 -7.77
C ILE A 148 -12.86 8.14 -8.65
N LYS A 149 -13.46 9.32 -8.87
CA LYS A 149 -14.63 9.48 -9.74
C LYS A 149 -14.31 9.15 -11.21
N ALA A 150 -13.10 9.47 -11.67
CA ALA A 150 -12.64 9.19 -13.02
C ALA A 150 -12.13 7.75 -13.23
N GLY A 151 -12.02 6.95 -12.15
CA GLY A 151 -11.43 5.62 -12.19
C GLY A 151 -9.96 5.64 -12.60
N ALA A 152 -9.17 6.56 -12.04
CA ALA A 152 -7.78 6.81 -12.42
C ALA A 152 -6.80 6.57 -11.26
N VAL A 153 -5.66 5.96 -11.57
CA VAL A 153 -4.48 5.88 -10.68
C VAL A 153 -3.46 6.90 -11.17
N ARG A 154 -3.24 7.95 -10.36
CA ARG A 154 -2.34 9.06 -10.68
C ARG A 154 -1.30 9.27 -9.59
N VAL A 155 -0.03 9.42 -9.98
CA VAL A 155 1.07 9.76 -9.05
C VAL A 155 1.04 11.23 -8.63
N LEU A 156 1.62 11.54 -7.47
CA LEU A 156 1.61 12.91 -6.93
C LEU A 156 2.57 13.89 -7.63
N HIS A 157 3.66 13.40 -8.20
CA HIS A 157 4.69 14.23 -8.84
C HIS A 157 5.50 13.41 -9.86
N GLY A 158 6.20 14.10 -10.76
CA GLY A 158 6.96 13.50 -11.86
C GLY A 158 8.04 12.50 -11.42
N LYS A 159 8.66 12.72 -10.26
CA LYS A 159 9.71 11.85 -9.71
C LYS A 159 9.21 10.65 -8.89
N SER A 160 7.90 10.41 -8.84
CA SER A 160 7.30 9.41 -7.94
C SER A 160 7.92 8.00 -8.10
N PHE A 161 8.14 7.55 -9.34
CA PHE A 161 8.77 6.26 -9.61
C PHE A 161 10.30 6.24 -9.42
N GLU A 162 10.96 7.40 -9.48
CA GLU A 162 12.38 7.54 -9.14
C GLU A 162 12.57 7.40 -7.63
N ASP A 163 11.77 8.14 -6.85
CA ASP A 163 11.80 8.09 -5.39
C ASP A 163 11.54 6.66 -4.90
N ASP A 164 10.50 6.01 -5.44
CA ASP A 164 10.19 4.63 -5.10
C ASP A 164 9.69 3.80 -6.30
N PRO A 165 10.58 2.98 -6.92
CA PRO A 165 10.19 2.11 -8.03
C PRO A 165 9.16 1.03 -7.66
N THR A 166 8.94 0.76 -6.36
CA THR A 166 7.87 -0.18 -5.96
C THR A 166 6.48 0.35 -6.32
N ARG A 167 6.33 1.68 -6.47
CA ARG A 167 5.08 2.32 -6.89
C ARG A 167 4.61 1.84 -8.27
N LEU A 168 5.51 1.37 -9.14
CA LEU A 168 5.13 0.78 -10.42
C LEU A 168 4.24 -0.46 -10.24
N TYR A 169 4.68 -1.38 -9.38
CA TYR A 169 3.94 -2.61 -9.06
C TYR A 169 2.67 -2.31 -8.26
N ARG A 170 2.72 -1.31 -7.36
CA ARG A 170 1.53 -0.84 -6.63
C ARG A 170 0.49 -0.22 -7.55
N ALA A 171 0.91 0.57 -8.55
CA ALA A 171 0.02 1.17 -9.53
C ALA A 171 -0.72 0.08 -10.30
N ALA A 172 0.01 -0.93 -10.80
CA ALA A 172 -0.59 -2.06 -11.49
C ALA A 172 -1.54 -2.87 -10.62
N ARG A 173 -1.19 -3.07 -9.35
CA ARG A 173 -2.08 -3.71 -8.38
C ARG A 173 -3.36 -2.92 -8.17
N PHE A 174 -3.28 -1.58 -8.03
CA PHE A 174 -4.47 -0.75 -7.84
C PHE A 174 -5.35 -0.66 -9.08
N THR A 175 -4.78 -0.58 -10.28
CA THR A 175 -5.58 -0.63 -11.53
C THR A 175 -6.34 -1.95 -11.62
N GLY A 176 -5.67 -3.07 -11.33
CA GLY A 176 -6.32 -4.39 -11.32
C GLY A 176 -7.40 -4.53 -10.25
N ARG A 177 -7.10 -4.13 -9.01
CA ARG A 177 -8.02 -4.22 -7.87
C ARG A 177 -9.30 -3.42 -8.05
N PHE A 178 -9.20 -2.19 -8.57
CA PHE A 178 -10.34 -1.29 -8.68
C PHE A 178 -10.97 -1.25 -10.08
N GLY A 179 -10.39 -1.95 -11.06
CA GLY A 179 -10.79 -1.83 -12.46
C GLY A 179 -10.51 -0.42 -13.03
N TRP A 180 -9.53 0.28 -12.47
CA TRP A 180 -9.15 1.63 -12.87
C TRP A 180 -8.08 1.60 -13.95
N ARG A 181 -7.86 2.75 -14.60
CA ARG A 181 -6.77 2.95 -15.55
C ARG A 181 -5.64 3.78 -14.93
N LEU A 182 -4.43 3.63 -15.44
CA LEU A 182 -3.39 4.64 -15.19
C LEU A 182 -3.81 5.94 -15.86
N GLU A 183 -3.67 7.05 -15.15
CA GLU A 183 -3.75 8.37 -15.77
C GLU A 183 -2.64 8.53 -16.82
N ALA A 184 -2.90 9.31 -17.88
CA ALA A 184 -2.05 9.38 -19.07
C ALA A 184 -0.59 9.79 -18.74
N GLY A 185 -0.40 10.90 -18.01
CA GLY A 185 0.93 11.34 -17.57
C GLY A 185 1.60 10.30 -16.66
N THR A 186 0.83 9.67 -15.78
CA THR A 186 1.32 8.59 -14.92
C THR A 186 1.79 7.38 -15.72
N ARG A 187 1.11 7.02 -16.81
CA ARG A 187 1.51 5.95 -17.73
C ARG A 187 2.80 6.30 -18.46
N GLU A 188 2.95 7.55 -18.93
CA GLU A 188 4.19 8.02 -19.57
C GLU A 188 5.38 7.96 -18.61
N LEU A 189 5.19 8.43 -17.37
CA LEU A 189 6.20 8.34 -16.32
C LEU A 189 6.57 6.88 -15.99
N ALA A 190 5.60 5.98 -15.96
CA ALA A 190 5.83 4.55 -15.75
C ALA A 190 6.66 3.94 -16.89
N LEU A 191 6.33 4.23 -18.15
CA LEU A 191 7.09 3.78 -19.32
C LEU A 191 8.52 4.32 -19.30
N ALA A 192 8.70 5.60 -18.98
CA ALA A 192 10.02 6.21 -18.83
C ALA A 192 10.83 5.55 -17.71
N ALA A 193 10.21 5.27 -16.57
CA ALA A 193 10.84 4.57 -15.45
C ALA A 193 11.31 3.16 -15.81
N VAL A 194 10.49 2.39 -16.52
CA VAL A 194 10.86 1.05 -16.99
C VAL A 194 12.00 1.13 -18.01
N LYS A 195 11.90 2.03 -19.01
CA LYS A 195 12.96 2.24 -20.01
C LYS A 195 14.28 2.66 -19.37
N GLY A 196 14.24 3.47 -18.32
CA GLY A 196 15.40 3.89 -17.54
C GLY A 196 15.96 2.83 -16.59
N GLY A 197 15.34 1.64 -16.51
CA GLY A 197 15.82 0.54 -15.65
C GLY A 197 15.53 0.72 -14.16
N LEU A 198 14.70 1.68 -13.76
CA LEU A 198 14.42 1.98 -12.35
C LEU A 198 13.91 0.77 -11.55
N PRO A 199 13.04 -0.12 -12.09
CA PRO A 199 12.60 -1.29 -11.33
C PRO A 199 13.76 -2.24 -10.97
N GLY A 200 14.86 -2.23 -11.72
CA GLY A 200 16.07 -3.01 -11.44
C GLY A 200 16.86 -2.53 -10.22
N LEU A 201 16.58 -1.31 -9.72
CA LEU A 201 17.20 -0.77 -8.51
C LEU A 201 16.60 -1.36 -7.22
N LEU A 202 15.47 -2.06 -7.32
CA LEU A 202 14.81 -2.66 -6.15
C LEU A 202 15.58 -3.87 -5.62
N SER A 203 15.68 -3.96 -4.29
CA SER A 203 16.11 -5.21 -3.68
C SER A 203 15.10 -6.33 -4.00
N ARG A 204 15.60 -7.56 -4.09
CA ARG A 204 14.77 -8.75 -4.35
C ARG A 204 13.66 -8.92 -3.30
N GLU A 205 13.89 -8.51 -2.06
CA GLU A 205 12.88 -8.57 -0.98
C GLU A 205 11.76 -7.57 -1.19
N ARG A 206 12.07 -6.33 -1.59
CA ARG A 206 11.06 -5.30 -1.88
C ARG A 206 10.21 -5.71 -3.08
N LEU A 207 10.85 -6.21 -4.13
CA LEU A 207 10.18 -6.75 -5.30
C LEU A 207 9.28 -7.95 -4.95
N ARG A 208 9.81 -8.92 -4.20
CA ARG A 208 9.04 -10.06 -3.69
C ARG A 208 7.81 -9.59 -2.91
N ASN A 209 7.96 -8.63 -2.01
CA ASN A 209 6.85 -8.15 -1.18
C ASN A 209 5.73 -7.54 -2.02
N GLU A 210 6.06 -6.77 -3.07
CA GLU A 210 5.05 -6.24 -3.98
C GLU A 210 4.44 -7.32 -4.88
N LEU A 211 5.25 -8.28 -5.35
CA LEU A 211 4.75 -9.43 -6.12
C LEU A 211 3.78 -10.29 -5.31
N VAL A 212 4.10 -10.57 -4.04
CA VAL A 212 3.21 -11.30 -3.13
C VAL A 212 1.90 -10.55 -2.95
N LYS A 213 1.93 -9.24 -2.71
CA LYS A 213 0.70 -8.43 -2.59
C LYS A 213 -0.13 -8.45 -3.87
N LEU A 214 0.51 -8.31 -5.03
CA LEU A 214 -0.16 -8.33 -6.33
C LEU A 214 -0.83 -9.68 -6.57
N LEU A 215 -0.11 -10.78 -6.31
CA LEU A 215 -0.64 -12.14 -6.47
C LEU A 215 -1.64 -12.53 -5.36
N SER A 216 -1.78 -11.76 -4.29
CA SER A 216 -2.82 -11.94 -3.27
C SER A 216 -4.15 -11.27 -3.63
N GLU A 217 -4.21 -10.39 -4.63
CA GLU A 217 -5.49 -9.80 -5.08
C GLU A 217 -6.42 -10.89 -5.63
N GLU A 218 -7.73 -10.68 -5.55
CA GLU A 218 -8.74 -11.67 -5.98
C GLU A 218 -8.44 -12.19 -7.40
N ASN A 219 -8.27 -11.26 -8.35
CA ASN A 219 -7.81 -11.52 -9.70
C ASN A 219 -6.51 -10.74 -10.02
N PRO A 220 -5.34 -11.40 -10.09
CA PRO A 220 -4.07 -10.74 -10.36
C PRO A 220 -3.82 -10.48 -11.86
N LEU A 221 -4.60 -11.08 -12.78
CA LEU A 221 -4.30 -11.04 -14.21
C LEU A 221 -4.27 -9.61 -14.78
N PRO A 222 -5.25 -8.72 -14.52
CA PRO A 222 -5.21 -7.37 -15.09
C PRO A 222 -3.98 -6.57 -14.64
N ALA A 223 -3.52 -6.79 -13.41
CA ALA A 223 -2.30 -6.17 -12.90
C ALA A 223 -1.04 -6.71 -13.61
N LEU A 224 -0.97 -8.03 -13.81
CA LEU A 224 0.14 -8.65 -14.55
C LEU A 224 0.15 -8.25 -16.03
N GLU A 225 -1.01 -8.10 -16.66
CA GLU A 225 -1.15 -7.60 -18.03
C GLU A 225 -0.65 -6.17 -18.16
N LEU A 226 -1.00 -5.28 -17.23
CA LEU A 226 -0.46 -3.93 -17.26
C LEU A 226 1.06 -3.91 -17.05
N LEU A 227 1.61 -4.75 -16.16
CA LEU A 227 3.06 -4.87 -16.02
C LEU A 227 3.73 -5.41 -17.29
N ARG A 228 3.07 -6.31 -18.04
CA ARG A 228 3.54 -6.79 -19.34
C ARG A 228 3.59 -5.63 -20.34
N ASP A 229 2.50 -4.87 -20.44
CA ASP A 229 2.38 -3.75 -21.38
C ASP A 229 3.39 -2.63 -21.08
N LEU A 230 3.72 -2.42 -19.81
CA LEU A 230 4.76 -1.48 -19.39
C LEU A 230 6.18 -2.01 -19.58
N GLY A 231 6.37 -3.31 -19.85
CA GLY A 231 7.69 -3.96 -19.91
C GLY A 231 8.30 -4.27 -18.54
N ALA A 232 7.53 -4.15 -17.46
CA ALA A 232 8.01 -4.29 -16.09
C ALA A 232 8.20 -5.75 -15.65
N LEU A 233 7.54 -6.72 -16.30
CA LEU A 233 7.66 -8.15 -15.95
C LEU A 233 9.09 -8.68 -16.10
N ALA A 234 9.86 -8.17 -17.07
CA ALA A 234 11.24 -8.58 -17.29
C ALA A 234 12.15 -8.29 -16.07
N PHE A 235 11.79 -7.30 -15.24
CA PHE A 235 12.50 -6.96 -14.01
C PHE A 235 12.14 -7.89 -12.85
N ILE A 236 11.01 -8.59 -12.91
CA ILE A 236 10.70 -9.70 -12.00
C ILE A 236 11.62 -10.87 -12.32
N HIS A 237 11.56 -11.31 -13.58
CA HIS A 237 12.42 -12.31 -14.18
C HIS A 237 12.29 -12.25 -15.73
N PRO A 238 13.36 -12.43 -16.52
CA PRO A 238 13.28 -12.36 -17.99
C PRO A 238 12.28 -13.36 -18.60
N ALA A 239 12.22 -14.56 -18.04
CA ALA A 239 11.28 -15.60 -18.45
C ALA A 239 9.91 -15.55 -17.75
N PHE A 240 9.60 -14.50 -16.96
CA PHE A 240 8.39 -14.47 -16.14
C PHE A 240 7.13 -14.71 -16.98
N ALA A 241 6.37 -15.74 -16.62
CA ALA A 241 5.18 -16.18 -17.35
C ALA A 241 3.97 -16.26 -16.41
N PHE A 242 2.81 -15.92 -16.95
CA PHE A 242 1.53 -16.01 -16.24
C PHE A 242 0.40 -16.36 -17.21
N GLY A 243 -0.70 -16.86 -16.67
CA GLY A 243 -1.88 -17.24 -17.43
C GLY A 243 -3.02 -17.70 -16.52
N PRO A 244 -4.10 -18.28 -17.07
CA PRO A 244 -5.25 -18.74 -16.30
C PRO A 244 -4.88 -19.72 -15.17
N SER A 245 -3.85 -20.55 -15.36
CA SER A 245 -3.34 -21.47 -14.35
C SER A 245 -2.84 -20.78 -13.09
N VAL A 246 -2.31 -19.55 -13.20
CA VAL A 246 -1.95 -18.72 -12.05
C VAL A 246 -3.22 -18.25 -11.35
N ALA A 247 -4.17 -17.65 -12.06
CA ALA A 247 -5.40 -17.14 -11.46
C ALA A 247 -6.23 -18.21 -10.73
N ALA A 248 -6.21 -19.45 -11.25
CA ALA A 248 -6.89 -20.60 -10.69
C ALA A 248 -6.34 -21.05 -9.32
N GLN A 249 -5.11 -20.68 -8.96
CA GLN A 249 -4.53 -21.05 -7.67
C GLN A 249 -5.07 -20.20 -6.53
N ALA A 250 -5.28 -20.83 -5.37
CA ALA A 250 -5.65 -20.15 -4.14
C ALA A 250 -4.42 -19.60 -3.41
N GLY A 251 -4.37 -18.27 -3.28
CA GLY A 251 -3.36 -17.55 -2.50
C GLY A 251 -2.02 -17.33 -3.23
N ALA A 252 -1.27 -16.33 -2.77
CA ALA A 252 -0.08 -15.86 -3.46
C ALA A 252 1.03 -16.92 -3.61
N ARG A 253 1.24 -17.79 -2.62
CA ARG A 253 2.31 -18.81 -2.69
C ARG A 253 2.05 -19.81 -3.82
N ALA A 254 0.83 -20.32 -3.94
CA ALA A 254 0.47 -21.24 -5.01
C ALA A 254 0.54 -20.56 -6.37
N ARG A 255 0.15 -19.29 -6.46
CA ARG A 255 0.29 -18.45 -7.67
C ARG A 255 1.74 -18.24 -8.08
N ILE A 256 2.64 -18.01 -7.12
CA ILE A 256 4.10 -17.91 -7.37
C ILE A 256 4.63 -19.24 -7.90
N ALA A 257 4.24 -20.36 -7.30
CA ALA A 257 4.64 -21.69 -7.77
C ALA A 257 4.08 -22.00 -9.17
N ALA A 258 2.86 -21.59 -9.48
CA ALA A 258 2.27 -21.73 -10.82
C ALA A 258 3.00 -20.88 -11.86
N ALA A 259 3.36 -19.64 -11.54
CA ALA A 259 4.19 -18.80 -12.41
C ALA A 259 5.55 -19.49 -12.65
N ALA A 260 6.21 -19.98 -11.60
CA ALA A 260 7.46 -20.74 -11.73
C ALA A 260 7.28 -22.03 -12.55
N ALA A 261 6.13 -22.69 -12.47
CA ALA A 261 5.83 -23.88 -13.26
C ALA A 261 5.81 -23.56 -14.76
N LEU A 262 5.12 -22.48 -15.15
CA LEU A 262 5.06 -21.98 -16.54
C LEU A 262 6.43 -21.59 -17.11
N MET A 263 7.39 -21.25 -16.25
CA MET A 263 8.74 -20.83 -16.65
C MET A 263 9.69 -22.00 -16.97
N GLY A 264 9.28 -23.26 -16.77
CA GLY A 264 10.14 -24.42 -17.02
C GLY A 264 11.45 -24.35 -16.22
N ALA A 265 12.59 -24.69 -16.81
CA ALA A 265 13.88 -24.66 -16.10
C ALA A 265 14.18 -23.31 -15.39
N ALA A 266 13.75 -22.19 -15.98
CA ALA A 266 13.92 -20.85 -15.41
C ALA A 266 13.11 -20.59 -14.13
N GLY A 267 12.11 -21.43 -13.82
CA GLY A 267 11.31 -21.30 -12.60
C GLY A 267 12.12 -21.50 -11.32
N GLU A 268 13.17 -22.33 -11.34
CA GLU A 268 14.02 -22.56 -10.16
C GLU A 268 14.84 -21.32 -9.82
N GLU A 269 15.44 -20.69 -10.84
CA GLU A 269 16.18 -19.43 -10.71
C GLU A 269 15.27 -18.33 -10.16
N PHE A 270 14.06 -18.20 -10.72
CA PHE A 270 13.07 -17.25 -10.25
C PHE A 270 12.74 -17.42 -8.76
N LEU A 271 12.42 -18.64 -8.31
CA LEU A 271 12.09 -18.92 -6.92
C LEU A 271 13.28 -18.64 -5.98
N ALA A 272 14.48 -19.06 -6.37
CA ALA A 272 15.69 -18.78 -5.59
C ALA A 272 15.97 -17.27 -5.46
N GLY A 273 15.73 -16.52 -6.54
CA GLY A 273 15.92 -15.08 -6.59
C GLY A 273 14.94 -14.28 -5.73
N LEU A 274 13.82 -14.84 -5.27
CA LEU A 274 12.86 -14.12 -4.42
C LEU A 274 13.32 -13.98 -2.96
N LYS A 275 14.36 -14.70 -2.52
CA LYS A 275 14.89 -14.63 -1.14
C LYS A 275 13.83 -14.93 -0.06
N PHE A 276 13.00 -15.94 -0.26
CA PHE A 276 12.22 -16.51 0.83
C PHE A 276 13.13 -17.26 1.82
N SER A 277 12.59 -17.68 2.97
CA SER A 277 13.33 -18.61 3.84
C SER A 277 13.61 -19.92 3.09
N ARG A 278 14.62 -20.68 3.55
CA ARG A 278 14.98 -21.97 2.94
C ARG A 278 13.78 -22.91 2.86
N LYS A 279 13.06 -23.06 3.97
CA LYS A 279 11.86 -23.90 4.07
C LYS A 279 10.78 -23.47 3.06
N GLU A 280 10.46 -22.18 3.01
CA GLU A 280 9.46 -21.65 2.06
C GLU A 280 9.89 -21.85 0.60
N THR A 281 11.17 -21.71 0.29
CA THR A 281 11.69 -21.94 -1.07
C THR A 281 11.55 -23.41 -1.46
N GLU A 282 11.87 -24.34 -0.56
CA GLU A 282 11.69 -25.78 -0.77
C GLU A 282 10.20 -26.14 -0.98
N GLU A 283 9.30 -25.57 -0.18
CA GLU A 283 7.83 -25.73 -0.34
C GLU A 283 7.35 -25.22 -1.71
N LEU A 284 7.78 -24.02 -2.13
CA LEU A 284 7.42 -23.45 -3.42
C LEU A 284 7.95 -24.28 -4.60
N ARG A 285 9.15 -24.84 -4.48
CA ARG A 285 9.75 -25.72 -5.49
C ARG A 285 8.95 -27.01 -5.64
N ALA A 286 8.63 -27.68 -4.53
CA ALA A 286 7.82 -28.89 -4.55
C ALA A 286 6.45 -28.64 -5.21
N LEU A 287 5.80 -27.53 -4.86
CA LEU A 287 4.53 -27.14 -5.46
C LEU A 287 4.67 -26.82 -6.96
N SER A 288 5.72 -26.11 -7.37
CA SER A 288 5.97 -25.80 -8.77
C SER A 288 6.18 -27.05 -9.62
N VAL A 289 6.86 -28.08 -9.10
CA VAL A 289 7.05 -29.35 -9.81
C VAL A 289 5.72 -30.09 -9.97
N SER A 290 4.92 -30.16 -8.90
CA SER A 290 3.58 -30.78 -8.94
C SER A 290 2.69 -30.12 -9.99
N LEU A 291 2.77 -28.80 -10.15
CA LEU A 291 1.96 -28.04 -11.11
C LEU A 291 2.44 -28.15 -12.57
N ARG A 292 3.65 -28.64 -12.83
CA ARG A 292 4.13 -28.93 -14.20
C ARG A 292 3.64 -30.27 -14.74
N GLY A 293 3.35 -31.21 -13.83
CA GLY A 293 2.91 -32.56 -14.18
C GLY A 293 1.39 -32.72 -14.26
N ALA A 294 0.62 -31.68 -13.96
CA ALA A 294 -0.84 -31.62 -14.01
C ALA A 294 -1.31 -30.86 -15.26
#